data_AF-A0A1V5QZG8-F1
#
_entry.id   AF-A0A1V5QZG8-F1
#
_cell.length_a   1.000
_cell.length_b   1.000
_cell.length_c   1.000
_cell.angle_alpha   90.00
_cell.angle_beta   90.00
_cell.angle_gamma   90.00
#
_symmetry.space_group_name_H-M   'P 1'
#
loop_
_entity.id
_entity.type
_entity.pdbx_description
1 polymer ?
#
loop_
_entity_poly.entity_id
_entity_poly.type
_entity_poly.pdbx_seq_one_letter_code
_entity_poly.pdbx_strand_id
1 'polypeptide(L)'
;MTIVVIRSIREKDCASIKTFASASLVGIFLFFAFSSFVIARSDFSSRLEQRSLDERGSQIIESLGIFRSSNWLGVGINNYTATLASLNPALPAYSLQPAHNLYLLILAELGIVGFLTFIFFIIFFLLQKKARHGQLVWLAPLLIIGLFDHYLWTQYVGIVLFWLILTKIEQSAKIVRYPSFSKNINPKPN
;
A
#
# COMPACT_ATOMS: atom_id res chain seq x y z
N MET A 1 37.27 15.83 21.14
CA MET A 1 35.98 15.81 20.40
C MET A 1 36.01 14.89 19.17
N THR A 2 37.05 14.92 18.34
CA THR A 2 37.14 14.18 17.07
C THR A 2 37.03 12.66 17.21
N ILE A 3 37.64 12.07 18.23
CA ILE A 3 37.58 10.61 18.50
C ILE A 3 36.14 10.17 18.84
N VAL A 4 35.36 10.99 19.56
CA VAL A 4 33.97 10.69 19.91
C VAL A 4 33.07 10.76 18.68
N VAL A 5 33.30 11.74 17.80
CA VAL A 5 32.54 11.89 16.54
C VAL A 5 32.84 10.71 15.60
N ILE A 6 34.11 10.34 15.42
CA ILE A 6 34.50 9.20 14.58
C ILE A 6 33.94 7.88 15.14
N ARG A 7 33.99 7.70 16.47
CA ARG A 7 33.44 6.50 17.12
C ARG A 7 31.91 6.43 17.00
N SER A 8 31.22 7.56 17.12
CA SER A 8 29.76 7.66 16.93
C SER A 8 29.32 7.39 15.48
N ILE A 9 30.08 7.86 14.49
CA ILE A 9 29.83 7.56 13.07
C ILE A 9 30.03 6.05 12.81
N ARG A 10 31.14 5.48 13.29
CA ARG A 10 31.46 4.05 13.12
C ARG A 10 30.48 3.11 13.82
N GLU A 11 29.95 3.50 14.98
CA GLU A 11 28.93 2.73 15.70
C GLU A 11 27.56 2.78 15.01
N LYS A 12 27.17 3.93 14.45
CA LYS A 12 25.93 4.06 13.64
C LYS A 12 25.99 3.22 12.37
N ASP A 13 27.12 3.23 11.67
CA ASP A 13 27.31 2.41 10.47
C ASP A 13 27.29 0.92 10.82
N CYS A 14 27.90 0.51 11.94
CA CYS A 14 27.85 -0.87 12.42
C CYS A 14 26.42 -1.32 12.81
N ALA A 15 25.65 -0.46 13.47
CA ALA A 15 24.25 -0.74 13.79
C ALA A 15 23.38 -0.83 12.52
N SER A 16 23.61 0.04 11.53
CA SER A 16 22.93 0.00 10.24
C SER A 16 23.28 -1.26 9.45
N ILE A 17 24.54 -1.68 9.47
CA ILE A 17 25.00 -2.93 8.82
C ILE A 17 24.37 -4.15 9.52
N LYS A 18 24.33 -4.17 10.85
CA LYS A 18 23.70 -5.27 11.62
C LYS A 18 22.20 -5.38 11.34
N THR A 19 21.48 -4.26 11.31
CA THR A 19 20.06 -4.23 10.98
C THR A 19 19.81 -4.71 9.55
N PHE A 20 20.60 -4.24 8.58
CA PHE A 20 20.53 -4.71 7.19
C PHE A 20 20.82 -6.21 7.05
N ALA A 21 21.85 -6.72 7.73
CA ALA A 21 22.20 -8.13 7.73
C ALA A 21 21.09 -8.99 8.35
N SER A 22 20.50 -8.54 9.47
CA SER A 22 19.38 -9.23 10.11
C SER A 22 18.12 -9.24 9.23
N ALA A 23 17.79 -8.13 8.58
CA ALA A 23 16.67 -8.04 7.65
C ALA A 23 16.87 -8.93 6.43
N SER A 24 18.10 -8.98 5.89
CA SER A 24 18.46 -9.86 4.78
C SER A 24 18.36 -11.34 5.18
N LEU A 25 18.81 -11.71 6.38
CA LEU A 25 18.72 -13.08 6.87
C LEU A 25 17.25 -13.51 7.04
N VAL A 26 16.41 -12.64 7.60
CA VAL A 26 14.96 -12.87 7.69
C VAL A 26 14.36 -13.00 6.29
N GLY A 27 14.72 -12.12 5.35
CA GLY A 27 14.26 -12.17 3.96
C GLY A 27 14.62 -13.49 3.26
N ILE A 28 15.85 -13.97 3.44
CA ILE A 28 16.32 -15.26 2.91
C ILE A 28 15.54 -16.41 3.55
N PHE A 29 15.38 -16.41 4.88
CA PHE A 29 14.61 -17.42 5.58
C PHE A 29 13.16 -17.48 5.06
N LEU A 30 12.49 -16.33 4.94
CA LEU A 30 11.14 -16.25 4.39
C LEU A 30 11.10 -16.74 2.94
N PHE A 31 12.07 -16.38 2.10
CA PHE A 31 12.12 -16.85 0.71
C PHE A 31 12.16 -18.38 0.63
N PHE A 32 12.99 -19.03 1.46
CA PHE A 32 13.04 -20.49 1.50
C PHE A 32 11.78 -21.10 2.10
N ALA A 33 11.29 -20.56 3.22
CA ALA A 33 10.08 -21.05 3.90
C ALA A 33 8.82 -20.98 3.00
N PHE A 34 8.74 -19.98 2.13
CA PHE A 34 7.62 -19.77 1.21
C PHE A 34 7.94 -20.11 -0.26
N SER A 35 9.04 -20.82 -0.50
CA SER A 35 9.51 -21.16 -1.86
C SER A 35 8.48 -21.92 -2.69
N SER A 36 7.69 -22.79 -2.06
CA SER A 36 6.60 -23.51 -2.74
C SER A 36 5.55 -22.58 -3.35
N PHE A 37 5.24 -21.46 -2.69
CA PHE A 37 4.32 -20.45 -3.24
C PHE A 37 4.95 -19.69 -4.41
N VAL A 38 6.26 -19.42 -4.36
CA VAL A 38 6.99 -18.78 -5.46
C VAL A 38 7.01 -19.68 -6.69
N ILE A 39 7.32 -20.97 -6.52
CA ILE A 39 7.36 -21.94 -7.62
C ILE A 39 5.96 -22.12 -8.24
N ALA A 40 4.92 -22.25 -7.42
CA ALA A 40 3.54 -22.37 -7.89
C ALA A 40 3.06 -21.17 -8.73
N ARG A 41 3.66 -19.98 -8.54
CA ARG A 41 3.36 -18.75 -9.29
C ARG A 41 4.26 -18.54 -10.50
N SER A 42 5.36 -19.29 -10.62
CA SER A 42 6.27 -19.22 -11.75
C SER A 42 5.79 -20.03 -12.96
N ASP A 43 4.91 -21.00 -12.74
CA ASP A 43 4.30 -21.81 -13.79
C ASP A 43 2.94 -21.24 -14.22
N PHE A 44 2.96 -20.38 -15.24
CA PHE A 44 1.76 -19.81 -15.87
C PHE A 44 0.88 -20.86 -16.58
N SER A 45 1.41 -22.05 -16.85
CA SER A 45 0.65 -23.14 -17.46
C SER A 45 -0.08 -24.00 -16.43
N SER A 46 0.21 -23.80 -15.14
CA SER A 46 -0.45 -24.54 -14.07
C SER A 46 -1.95 -24.22 -14.03
N ARG A 47 -2.76 -25.24 -13.78
CA ARG A 47 -4.24 -25.12 -13.71
C ARG A 47 -4.71 -24.03 -12.75
N LEU A 48 -4.01 -23.85 -11.63
CA LEU A 48 -4.37 -22.85 -10.62
C LEU A 48 -4.02 -21.44 -11.06
N GLU A 49 -2.88 -21.23 -11.74
CA GLU A 49 -2.52 -19.91 -12.24
C GLU A 49 -3.40 -19.49 -13.42
N GLN A 50 -3.75 -20.42 -14.33
CA GLN A 50 -4.72 -20.13 -15.39
C GLN A 50 -6.07 -19.69 -14.82
N ARG A 51 -6.60 -20.44 -13.84
CA ARG A 51 -7.84 -20.06 -13.15
C ARG A 51 -7.76 -18.67 -12.50
N SER A 52 -6.64 -18.37 -11.84
CA SER A 52 -6.38 -17.06 -11.21
C SER A 52 -6.34 -15.92 -12.24
N LEU A 53 -5.76 -16.15 -13.42
CA LEU A 53 -5.76 -15.19 -14.53
C LEU A 53 -7.16 -14.99 -15.13
N ASP A 54 -7.91 -16.07 -15.33
CA ASP A 54 -9.28 -16.01 -15.85
C ASP A 54 -10.22 -15.27 -14.88
N GLU A 55 -10.12 -15.57 -13.58
CA GLU A 55 -10.88 -14.89 -12.53
C GLU A 55 -10.59 -13.38 -12.51
N ARG A 56 -9.31 -12.97 -12.64
CA ARG A 56 -8.95 -11.55 -12.76
C ARG A 56 -9.51 -10.91 -14.02
N GLY A 57 -9.47 -11.62 -15.16
CA GLY A 57 -10.07 -11.17 -16.41
C GLY A 57 -11.58 -10.92 -16.25
N SER A 58 -12.29 -11.87 -15.64
CA SER A 58 -13.73 -11.75 -15.35
C SER A 58 -14.02 -10.56 -14.46
N GLN A 59 -13.27 -10.40 -13.36
CA GLN A 59 -13.47 -9.30 -12.42
C GLN A 59 -13.25 -7.92 -13.05
N ILE A 60 -12.32 -7.78 -13.99
CA ILE A 60 -12.11 -6.53 -14.74
C ILE A 60 -13.36 -6.22 -15.58
N ILE A 61 -13.88 -7.22 -16.31
CA ILE A 61 -15.07 -7.06 -17.15
C ILE A 61 -16.29 -6.72 -16.30
N GLU A 62 -16.50 -7.43 -15.20
CA GLU A 62 -17.59 -7.20 -14.24
C GLU A 62 -17.52 -5.81 -13.62
N SER A 63 -16.34 -5.37 -13.17
CA SER A 63 -16.14 -4.04 -12.60
C SER A 63 -16.48 -2.93 -13.58
N LEU A 64 -16.03 -3.07 -14.83
CA LEU A 64 -16.35 -2.11 -15.89
C LEU A 64 -17.83 -2.16 -16.28
N GLY A 65 -18.46 -3.33 -16.22
CA GLY A 65 -19.90 -3.50 -16.41
C GLY A 65 -20.70 -2.74 -15.34
N ILE A 66 -20.35 -2.90 -14.07
CA ILE A 66 -20.96 -2.20 -12.93
C ILE A 66 -20.75 -0.68 -13.03
N PHE A 67 -19.54 -0.25 -13.40
CA PHE A 67 -19.28 1.18 -13.62
C PHE A 67 -20.15 1.76 -14.74
N ARG A 68 -20.33 1.02 -15.85
CA ARG A 68 -21.17 1.46 -16.98
C ARG A 68 -22.66 1.48 -16.63
N SER A 69 -23.13 0.57 -15.79
CA SER A 69 -24.54 0.52 -15.38
C SER A 69 -24.93 1.61 -14.36
N SER A 70 -23.95 2.22 -13.68
CA SER A 70 -24.16 3.21 -12.62
C SER A 70 -24.08 4.67 -13.08
N ASN A 71 -24.29 4.93 -14.38
CA ASN A 71 -24.27 6.28 -14.97
C ASN A 71 -22.99 7.08 -14.63
N TRP A 72 -21.88 6.38 -14.44
CA TRP A 72 -20.54 6.90 -14.09
C TRP A 72 -20.41 7.54 -12.70
N LEU A 73 -21.47 7.55 -11.89
CA LEU A 73 -21.44 8.01 -10.50
C LEU A 73 -21.07 6.90 -9.51
N GLY A 74 -21.09 5.64 -9.96
CA GLY A 74 -20.82 4.47 -9.12
C GLY A 74 -22.06 3.98 -8.38
N VAL A 75 -21.94 2.79 -7.79
CA VAL A 75 -23.06 2.11 -7.11
C VAL A 75 -23.18 2.42 -5.61
N GLY A 76 -22.26 3.23 -5.08
CA GLY A 76 -22.09 3.50 -3.65
C GLY A 76 -21.01 2.62 -3.02
N ILE A 77 -20.39 3.16 -1.97
CA ILE A 77 -19.36 2.45 -1.21
C ILE A 77 -19.92 1.15 -0.62
N ASN A 78 -19.17 0.06 -0.73
CA ASN A 78 -19.56 -1.27 -0.22
C ASN A 78 -20.82 -1.88 -0.88
N ASN A 79 -21.26 -1.36 -2.03
CA ASN A 79 -22.38 -1.94 -2.80
C ASN A 79 -21.93 -2.82 -3.97
N TYR A 80 -20.62 -2.94 -4.23
CA TYR A 80 -20.11 -3.68 -5.39
C TYR A 80 -20.67 -5.12 -5.47
N THR A 81 -20.56 -5.89 -4.39
CA THR A 81 -20.99 -7.31 -4.36
C THR A 81 -22.51 -7.45 -4.44
N ALA A 82 -23.26 -6.52 -3.84
CA ALA A 82 -24.72 -6.49 -3.93
C ALA A 82 -25.18 -6.19 -5.37
N THR A 83 -24.53 -5.25 -6.06
CA THR A 83 -24.79 -5.00 -7.48
C THR A 83 -24.37 -6.18 -8.35
N LEU A 84 -23.22 -6.79 -8.07
CA LEU A 84 -22.76 -7.98 -8.80
C LEU A 84 -23.77 -9.13 -8.70
N ALA A 85 -24.30 -9.38 -7.50
CA ALA A 85 -25.35 -10.38 -7.28
C ALA A 85 -26.64 -10.06 -8.04
N SER A 86 -27.00 -8.77 -8.14
CA SER A 86 -28.20 -8.32 -8.85
C SER A 86 -28.05 -8.45 -10.37
N LEU A 87 -26.86 -8.19 -10.90
CA LEU A 87 -26.55 -8.33 -12.33
C LEU A 87 -26.36 -9.79 -12.75
N ASN A 88 -25.86 -10.64 -11.85
CA ASN A 88 -25.55 -12.03 -12.12
C ASN A 88 -26.13 -12.95 -11.03
N PRO A 89 -27.47 -13.14 -10.99
CA PRO A 89 -28.13 -13.93 -9.93
C PRO A 89 -27.79 -15.42 -9.97
N ALA A 90 -27.25 -15.91 -11.09
CA ALA A 90 -26.82 -17.29 -11.24
C ALA A 90 -25.43 -17.56 -10.63
N LEU A 91 -24.69 -16.52 -10.22
CA LEU A 91 -23.38 -16.71 -9.61
C LEU A 91 -23.52 -17.32 -8.21
N PRO A 92 -22.66 -18.30 -7.88
CA PRO A 92 -22.63 -18.84 -6.54
C PRO A 92 -22.09 -17.79 -5.55
N ALA A 93 -22.52 -17.87 -4.29
CA ALA A 93 -22.16 -16.89 -3.26
C ALA A 93 -20.63 -16.71 -3.09
N TYR A 94 -19.83 -17.77 -3.27
CA TYR A 94 -18.38 -17.69 -3.17
C TYR A 94 -17.71 -16.92 -4.32
N SER A 95 -18.41 -16.71 -5.45
CA SER A 95 -17.92 -15.90 -6.57
C SER A 95 -18.30 -14.42 -6.42
N LEU A 96 -19.20 -14.09 -5.50
CA LEU A 96 -19.60 -12.71 -5.19
C LEU A 96 -18.56 -12.03 -4.30
N GLN A 97 -17.39 -11.76 -4.87
CA GLN A 97 -16.29 -11.09 -4.21
C GLN A 97 -16.03 -9.73 -4.87
N PRO A 98 -15.47 -8.76 -4.14
CA PRO A 98 -15.04 -7.53 -4.78
C PRO A 98 -13.88 -7.80 -5.75
N ALA A 99 -13.72 -6.92 -6.73
CA ALA A 99 -12.62 -7.05 -7.68
C ALA A 99 -11.26 -6.98 -6.97
N HIS A 100 -10.33 -7.86 -7.32
CA HIS A 100 -8.94 -7.85 -6.83
C HIS A 100 -8.09 -6.75 -7.48
N ASN A 101 -8.66 -5.55 -7.60
CA ASN A 101 -8.00 -4.35 -8.05
C ASN A 101 -8.67 -3.15 -7.38
N LEU A 102 -7.96 -2.53 -6.46
CA LEU A 102 -8.42 -1.38 -5.68
C LEU A 102 -8.98 -0.26 -6.57
N TYR A 103 -8.31 0.03 -7.67
CA TYR A 103 -8.63 1.15 -8.54
C TYR A 103 -9.93 0.92 -9.33
N LEU A 104 -10.12 -0.29 -9.85
CA LEU A 104 -11.37 -0.67 -10.51
C LEU A 104 -12.53 -0.73 -9.53
N LEU A 105 -12.28 -1.20 -8.31
CA LEU A 105 -13.30 -1.22 -7.26
C LEU A 105 -13.75 0.19 -6.88
N ILE A 106 -12.81 1.11 -6.63
CA ILE A 106 -13.12 2.53 -6.35
C ILE A 106 -13.90 3.14 -7.53
N LEU A 107 -13.51 2.84 -8.76
CA LEU A 107 -14.21 3.32 -9.96
C LEU A 107 -15.64 2.78 -10.04
N ALA A 108 -15.87 1.50 -9.74
CA ALA A 108 -17.20 0.90 -9.77
C ALA A 108 -18.10 1.40 -8.63
N GLU A 109 -17.55 1.61 -7.42
CA GLU A 109 -18.30 2.04 -6.25
C GLU A 109 -18.56 3.55 -6.20
N LEU A 110 -17.55 4.37 -6.48
CA LEU A 110 -17.64 5.83 -6.35
C LEU A 110 -17.65 6.58 -7.69
N GLY A 111 -17.60 5.84 -8.80
CA GLY A 111 -17.63 6.42 -10.14
C GLY A 111 -16.37 7.24 -10.47
N ILE A 112 -16.50 8.04 -11.52
CA ILE A 112 -15.38 8.86 -12.02
C ILE A 112 -14.99 9.95 -11.02
N VAL A 113 -15.97 10.51 -10.31
CA VAL A 113 -15.73 11.59 -9.33
C VAL A 113 -14.92 11.07 -8.15
N GLY A 114 -15.32 9.93 -7.58
CA GLY A 114 -14.57 9.32 -6.48
C GLY A 114 -13.19 8.85 -6.91
N PHE A 115 -13.08 8.24 -8.09
CA PHE A 115 -11.78 7.82 -8.63
C PHE A 115 -10.82 9.00 -8.83
N LEU A 116 -11.26 10.08 -9.46
CA LEU A 116 -10.43 11.28 -9.65
C LEU A 116 -10.06 11.94 -8.32
N THR A 117 -10.98 11.95 -7.34
CA THR A 117 -10.69 12.45 -5.99
C THR A 117 -9.62 11.62 -5.30
N PHE A 118 -9.67 10.29 -5.44
CA PHE A 118 -8.65 9.39 -4.89
C PHE A 118 -7.28 9.63 -5.54
N ILE A 119 -7.20 9.70 -6.88
CA ILE A 119 -5.95 10.00 -7.59
C ILE A 119 -5.42 11.38 -7.21
N PHE A 120 -6.28 12.38 -7.14
CA PHE A 120 -5.91 13.72 -6.69
C PHE A 120 -5.34 13.69 -5.27
N PHE A 121 -5.97 12.96 -4.34
CA PHE A 121 -5.48 12.81 -2.97
C PHE A 121 -4.07 12.21 -2.92
N ILE A 122 -3.82 11.14 -3.68
CA ILE A 122 -2.49 10.51 -3.77
C ILE A 122 -1.48 11.49 -4.35
N ILE A 123 -1.77 12.13 -5.48
CA ILE A 123 -0.86 13.08 -6.14
C ILE A 123 -0.59 14.27 -5.20
N PHE A 124 -1.62 14.85 -4.60
CA PHE A 124 -1.49 15.95 -3.65
C PHE A 124 -0.54 15.56 -2.51
N PHE A 125 -0.69 14.36 -1.96
CA PHE A 125 0.17 13.87 -0.89
C PHE A 125 1.62 13.65 -1.35
N LEU A 126 1.83 13.12 -2.56
CA LEU A 126 3.15 12.93 -3.17
C LEU A 126 3.86 14.25 -3.51
N LEU A 127 3.10 15.27 -3.94
CA LEU A 127 3.62 16.59 -4.31
C LEU A 127 3.91 17.50 -3.11
N GLN A 128 3.53 17.10 -1.89
CA GLN A 128 3.91 17.84 -0.71
C GLN A 128 5.45 17.93 -0.66
N LYS A 129 6.02 19.14 -0.73
CA LYS A 129 7.48 19.38 -0.66
C LYS A 129 8.17 18.81 0.59
N LYS A 130 7.37 18.35 1.56
CA LYS A 130 7.80 17.71 2.80
C LYS A 130 7.98 16.19 2.63
N ALA A 131 7.52 15.64 1.51
CA ALA A 131 7.70 14.26 1.14
C ALA A 131 9.13 14.00 0.69
N ARG A 132 9.96 13.62 1.67
CA ARG A 132 11.31 13.11 1.42
C ARG A 132 11.22 11.75 0.74
N HIS A 133 12.27 11.38 0.01
CA HIS A 133 12.45 10.05 -0.60
C HIS A 133 12.06 8.88 0.33
N GLY A 134 12.26 9.02 1.64
CA GLY A 134 11.87 8.00 2.63
C GLY A 134 10.37 7.80 2.84
N GLN A 135 9.49 8.69 2.36
CA GLN A 135 8.04 8.56 2.46
C GLN A 135 7.45 7.69 1.34
N LEU A 136 8.04 7.78 0.14
CA LEU A 136 7.70 6.92 -1.00
C LEU A 136 7.91 5.44 -0.69
N VAL A 137 8.93 5.13 0.12
CA VAL A 137 9.23 3.76 0.56
C VAL A 137 8.06 3.11 1.31
N TRP A 138 7.22 3.89 1.99
CA TRP A 138 6.08 3.36 2.74
C TRP A 138 4.77 3.38 1.95
N LEU A 139 4.58 4.37 1.07
CA LEU A 139 3.33 4.53 0.32
C LEU A 139 3.33 3.73 -1.00
N ALA A 140 4.44 3.70 -1.74
CA ALA A 140 4.49 3.05 -3.05
C ALA A 140 4.17 1.54 -2.98
N PRO A 141 4.66 0.76 -2.00
CA PRO A 141 4.28 -0.65 -1.90
C PRO A 141 2.77 -0.85 -1.70
N LEU A 142 2.10 0.01 -0.93
CA LEU A 142 0.65 -0.08 -0.72
C LEU A 142 -0.11 0.17 -2.03
N LEU A 143 0.31 1.18 -2.80
CA LEU A 143 -0.31 1.51 -4.09
C LEU A 143 -0.07 0.40 -5.12
N ILE A 144 1.12 -0.21 -5.12
CA ILE A 144 1.45 -1.34 -5.99
C ILE A 144 0.61 -2.56 -5.60
N ILE A 145 0.50 -2.87 -4.31
CA ILE A 145 -0.36 -3.97 -3.84
C ILE A 145 -1.82 -3.71 -4.19
N GLY A 146 -2.26 -2.44 -4.19
CA GLY A 146 -3.60 -2.04 -4.65
C GLY A 146 -3.92 -2.44 -6.10
N LEU A 147 -2.92 -2.69 -6.95
CA LEU A 147 -3.16 -3.20 -8.31
C LEU A 147 -3.64 -4.65 -8.33
N PHE A 148 -3.34 -5.40 -7.26
CA PHE A 148 -3.56 -6.83 -7.17
C PHE A 148 -4.56 -7.22 -6.08
N ASP A 149 -4.91 -6.29 -5.19
CA ASP A 149 -5.87 -6.54 -4.13
C ASP A 149 -6.54 -5.23 -3.67
N HIS A 150 -7.68 -5.40 -3.03
CA HIS A 150 -8.63 -4.38 -2.63
C HIS A 150 -8.76 -4.25 -1.10
N TYR A 151 -8.05 -5.07 -0.31
CA TYR A 151 -8.17 -5.07 1.15
C TYR A 151 -7.87 -3.71 1.81
N LEU A 152 -7.09 -2.84 1.16
CA LEU A 152 -6.85 -1.46 1.62
C LEU A 152 -8.12 -0.59 1.63
N TRP A 153 -9.19 -1.04 0.96
CA TRP A 153 -10.46 -0.35 0.83
C TRP A 153 -11.64 -1.07 1.47
N THR A 154 -11.64 -2.41 1.46
CA THR A 154 -12.78 -3.20 1.96
C THR A 154 -12.56 -3.82 3.33
N GLN A 155 -11.31 -4.13 3.70
CA GLN A 155 -11.02 -4.79 4.97
C GLN A 155 -10.58 -3.78 6.03
N TYR A 156 -11.17 -3.88 7.22
CA TYR A 156 -10.89 -3.00 8.34
C TYR A 156 -9.40 -2.89 8.67
N VAL A 157 -8.70 -4.04 8.72
CA VAL A 157 -7.25 -4.08 9.01
C VAL A 157 -6.45 -3.34 7.94
N GLY A 158 -6.81 -3.51 6.66
CA GLY A 158 -6.16 -2.83 5.55
C GLY A 158 -6.37 -1.33 5.58
N ILE A 159 -7.62 -0.89 5.79
CA ILE A 159 -7.98 0.53 5.92
C ILE A 159 -7.20 1.17 7.06
N VAL A 160 -7.20 0.55 8.25
CA VAL A 160 -6.47 1.07 9.42
C VAL A 160 -4.97 1.14 9.13
N LEU A 161 -4.38 0.11 8.54
CA LEU A 161 -2.97 0.09 8.16
C LEU A 161 -2.62 1.23 7.19
N PHE A 162 -3.45 1.45 6.18
CA PHE A 162 -3.28 2.53 5.21
C PHE A 162 -3.21 3.91 5.90
N TRP A 163 -4.17 4.20 6.79
CA TRP A 163 -4.21 5.47 7.52
C TRP A 163 -3.08 5.61 8.54
N LEU A 164 -2.67 4.54 9.21
CA LEU A 164 -1.51 4.56 10.11
C LEU A 164 -0.21 4.88 9.38
N ILE A 165 -0.03 4.34 8.17
CA ILE A 165 1.16 4.63 7.36
C ILE A 165 1.13 6.10 6.91
N LEU A 166 -0.02 6.61 6.45
CA LEU A 166 -0.17 8.02 6.07
C LEU A 166 0.13 8.99 7.24
N THR A 167 -0.37 8.71 8.45
CA THR A 167 -0.13 9.58 9.61
C THR A 167 1.34 9.59 10.04
N LYS A 168 2.03 8.44 10.03
CA LYS A 168 3.48 8.35 10.29
C LYS A 168 4.28 9.18 9.29
N ILE A 169 3.88 9.15 8.02
CA ILE A 169 4.49 9.95 6.97
C ILE A 169 4.34 11.45 7.29
N GLU A 170 3.16 11.90 7.70
CA GLU A 170 2.93 13.30 8.09
C GLU A 170 3.77 13.73 9.32
N GLN A 171 3.87 12.87 10.34
CA GLN A 171 4.65 13.16 11.55
C GLN A 171 6.15 13.29 11.24
N SER A 172 6.70 12.41 10.39
CA SER A 172 8.11 12.49 9.95
C SER A 172 8.43 13.82 9.27
N ALA A 173 7.46 14.40 8.55
CA ALA A 173 7.57 15.71 7.93
C ALA A 173 7.49 16.88 8.94
N LYS A 174 6.88 16.71 10.11
CA LYS A 174 6.82 17.71 11.18
C LYS A 174 8.09 17.72 12.05
N ILE A 175 8.65 16.56 12.36
CA ILE A 175 9.86 16.46 13.21
C ILE A 175 11.07 17.15 12.56
N VAL A 176 11.24 17.04 11.25
CA VAL A 176 12.31 17.74 10.50
C VAL A 176 12.18 19.28 10.56
N ARG A 177 10.97 19.81 10.83
CA ARG A 177 10.72 21.26 10.87
C ARG A 177 11.07 21.94 12.18
N TYR A 178 11.25 21.21 13.27
CA TYR A 178 11.80 21.79 14.49
C TYR A 178 13.33 21.69 14.41
N PRO A 179 14.06 22.80 14.23
CA PRO A 179 15.50 22.77 14.44
C PRO A 179 15.71 22.34 15.89
N SER A 180 16.54 21.33 16.12
CA SER A 180 16.99 20.98 17.47
C SER A 180 17.51 22.27 18.10
N PHE A 181 16.82 22.79 19.12
CA PHE A 181 17.28 23.93 19.88
C PHE A 181 18.54 23.47 20.61
N SER A 182 19.69 23.68 19.97
CA SER A 182 21.00 23.49 20.55
C SER A 182 21.08 24.41 21.75
N LYS A 183 20.86 23.85 22.94
CA LYS A 183 21.16 24.50 24.21
C LYS A 183 22.67 24.68 24.28
N ASN A 184 23.16 25.75 23.69
CA ASN A 184 24.49 26.28 23.96
C ASN A 184 24.42 26.98 25.34
N ILE A 185 24.41 26.17 26.40
CA ILE A 185 24.58 26.68 27.76
C ILE A 185 26.07 26.83 27.95
N ASN A 186 26.55 28.05 27.72
CA ASN A 186 27.90 28.45 28.12
C ASN A 186 27.84 28.75 29.63
N PRO A 187 28.55 28.04 30.50
CA PRO A 187 28.65 28.45 31.90
C PRO A 187 29.45 29.75 31.96
N LYS A 188 28.83 30.84 32.41
CA LYS A 188 29.57 32.06 32.76
C LYS A 188 30.49 31.74 33.94
N PRO A 189 31.78 32.09 33.89
CA PRO A 189 32.60 32.11 35.08
C PRO A 189 32.24 33.34 35.91
N ASN A 190 31.92 33.13 37.18
CA ASN A 190 32.12 34.06 38.30
C ASN A 190 32.28 33.21 39.56
#